data_AF-A0A6V7JRE5-F1
#
_entry.id   AF-A0A6V7JRE5-F1
#
_cell.length_a   1.000
_cell.length_b   1.000
_cell.length_c   1.000
_cell.angle_alpha   90.00
_cell.angle_beta   90.00
_cell.angle_gamma   90.00
#
_symmetry.space_group_name_H-M   'P 1'
#
loop_
_entity.id
_entity.type
_entity.pdbx_description
1 polymer ?
#
loop_
_entity_poly.entity_id
_entity_poly.type
_entity_poly.pdbx_seq_one_letter_code
_entity_poly.pdbx_strand_id
1 'polypeptide(L)'
;NNPELSTGEAAVAAEAEAILERASTWLWHQRDREAGWGNDTHWVILALRLANLSREDNVPPVPSLELQLSAKQMELEIVLALW
;
A
#
# COMPACT_ATOMS: atom_id res chain seq x y z
N ASN A 1 22.70 -2.93 26.97
CA ASN A 1 22.61 -3.26 25.53
C ASN A 1 22.53 -4.77 25.38
N ASN A 2 21.31 -5.32 25.36
CA ASN A 2 21.08 -6.76 25.26
C ASN A 2 20.90 -7.13 23.78
N PRO A 3 21.77 -7.95 23.17
CA PRO A 3 21.77 -8.21 21.73
C PRO A 3 20.57 -9.03 21.25
N GLU A 4 19.87 -9.75 22.14
CA GLU A 4 18.82 -10.70 21.77
C GLU A 4 17.50 -10.06 21.30
N LEU A 5 17.19 -8.85 21.78
CA LEU A 5 15.98 -8.09 21.38
C LEU A 5 16.04 -7.65 19.92
N SER A 6 17.23 -7.28 19.43
CA SER A 6 17.45 -6.83 18.05
C SER A 6 17.30 -7.97 17.04
N THR A 7 17.67 -9.20 17.43
CA THR A 7 17.58 -10.36 16.54
C THR A 7 16.15 -10.86 16.38
N GLY A 8 15.34 -10.79 17.46
CA GLY A 8 13.93 -11.13 17.43
C GLY A 8 13.09 -10.18 16.56
N GLU A 9 13.29 -8.87 16.69
CA GLU A 9 12.61 -7.86 15.86
C GLU A 9 12.98 -8.00 14.37
N ALA A 10 14.25 -8.26 14.07
CA ALA A 10 14.70 -8.49 12.69
C ALA A 10 14.09 -9.76 12.08
N ALA A 11 13.92 -10.83 12.86
CA ALA A 11 13.28 -12.06 12.41
C ALA A 11 11.79 -11.86 12.10
N VAL A 12 11.07 -11.12 12.95
CA VAL A 12 9.64 -10.79 12.74
C VAL A 12 9.45 -9.90 11.51
N ALA A 13 10.34 -8.92 11.28
CA ALA A 13 10.30 -8.07 10.09
C ALA A 13 10.55 -8.89 8.81
N ALA A 14 11.52 -9.82 8.83
CA ALA A 14 11.80 -10.70 7.70
C ALA A 14 10.63 -11.66 7.39
N GLU A 15 9.95 -12.16 8.42
CA GLU A 15 8.76 -13.00 8.27
C GLU A 15 7.58 -12.20 7.69
N ALA A 16 7.35 -10.99 8.17
CA ALA A 16 6.31 -10.09 7.65
C ALA A 16 6.53 -9.77 6.16
N GLU A 17 7.78 -9.48 5.77
CA GLU A 17 8.16 -9.24 4.38
C GLU A 17 7.92 -10.47 3.48
N ALA A 18 8.28 -11.67 3.96
CA ALA A 18 8.03 -12.91 3.25
C ALA A 18 6.52 -13.20 3.05
N ILE A 19 5.70 -12.85 4.05
CA ILE A 19 4.24 -12.95 3.97
C ILE A 19 3.68 -11.94 2.95
N LEU A 20 4.17 -10.70 2.95
CA LEU A 20 3.74 -9.67 1.99
C LEU A 20 4.08 -10.04 0.55
N GLU A 21 5.29 -10.55 0.29
CA GLU A 21 5.70 -11.04 -1.03
C GLU A 21 4.83 -12.22 -1.50
N ARG A 22 4.49 -13.14 -0.59
CA ARG A 22 3.60 -14.26 -0.91
C ARG A 22 2.17 -13.79 -1.18
N ALA A 23 1.67 -12.85 -0.40
CA ALA A 23 0.32 -12.30 -0.54
C ALA A 23 0.17 -11.47 -1.83
N SER A 24 1.17 -10.65 -2.17
CA SER A 24 1.18 -9.87 -3.41
C SER A 24 1.21 -10.81 -4.62
N THR A 25 2.07 -11.83 -4.62
CA THR A 25 2.13 -12.84 -5.69
C THR A 25 0.80 -13.58 -5.84
N TRP A 26 0.16 -13.97 -4.73
CA TRP A 26 -1.16 -14.61 -4.77
C TRP A 26 -2.24 -13.67 -5.34
N LEU A 27 -2.24 -12.40 -4.94
CA LEU A 27 -3.17 -11.39 -5.47
C LEU A 27 -3.02 -11.21 -6.98
N TRP A 28 -1.78 -11.19 -7.49
CA TRP A 28 -1.51 -11.13 -8.94
C TRP A 28 -2.11 -12.32 -9.70
N HIS A 29 -2.11 -13.52 -9.10
CA HIS A 29 -2.71 -14.71 -9.70
C HIS A 29 -4.24 -14.76 -9.63
N GLN A 30 -4.85 -14.07 -8.66
CA GLN A 30 -6.31 -13.98 -8.53
C GLN A 30 -6.95 -12.93 -9.45
N ARG A 31 -6.14 -12.20 -10.22
CA ARG A 31 -6.60 -11.11 -11.05
C ARG A 31 -7.48 -11.63 -12.20
N ASP A 32 -8.65 -11.03 -12.37
CA ASP A 32 -9.60 -11.37 -13.42
C ASP A 32 -9.12 -10.87 -14.81
N ARG A 33 -9.82 -11.27 -15.87
CA ARG A 33 -9.52 -10.97 -17.28
C ARG A 33 -9.37 -9.47 -17.58
N GLU A 34 -10.06 -8.63 -16.81
CA GLU A 34 -10.04 -7.16 -16.89
C GLU A 34 -8.93 -6.51 -16.03
N ALA A 35 -7.99 -7.31 -15.52
CA ALA A 35 -6.94 -6.87 -14.60
C ALA A 35 -7.45 -6.32 -13.23
N GLY A 36 -8.67 -6.71 -12.82
CA GLY A 36 -9.28 -6.32 -11.55
C GLY A 36 -9.57 -7.49 -10.61
N TRP A 37 -10.08 -7.19 -9.42
CA TRP A 37 -10.57 -8.15 -8.42
C TRP A 37 -12.08 -8.02 -8.20
N GLY A 38 -12.82 -7.68 -9.27
CA GLY A 38 -14.25 -7.42 -9.20
C GLY A 38 -14.59 -6.28 -8.25
N ASN A 39 -15.54 -6.52 -7.33
CA ASN A 39 -15.97 -5.54 -6.33
C ASN A 39 -14.85 -5.13 -5.35
N ASP A 40 -13.86 -6.00 -5.13
CA ASP A 40 -12.82 -5.78 -4.12
C ASP A 40 -11.58 -5.08 -4.68
N THR A 41 -11.62 -4.68 -5.95
CA THR A 41 -10.50 -4.01 -6.64
C THR A 41 -9.96 -2.81 -5.86
N HIS A 42 -10.84 -1.99 -5.28
CA HIS A 42 -10.45 -0.80 -4.51
C HIS A 42 -9.72 -1.17 -3.20
N TRP A 43 -10.18 -2.21 -2.49
CA TRP A 43 -9.53 -2.72 -1.30
C TRP A 43 -8.17 -3.32 -1.60
N VAL A 44 -8.06 -4.10 -2.69
CA VAL A 44 -6.80 -4.73 -3.09
C VAL A 44 -5.78 -3.68 -3.54
N ILE A 45 -6.18 -2.67 -4.32
CA ILE A 45 -5.30 -1.58 -4.72
C ILE A 45 -4.82 -0.81 -3.48
N LEU A 46 -5.70 -0.51 -2.53
CA LEU A 46 -5.34 0.15 -1.29
C LEU A 46 -4.34 -0.68 -0.47
N ALA A 47 -4.60 -1.98 -0.30
CA ALA A 47 -3.71 -2.88 0.43
C ALA A 47 -2.32 -2.98 -0.24
N LEU A 48 -2.26 -3.06 -1.56
CA LEU A 48 -1.00 -3.04 -2.32
C LEU A 48 -0.25 -1.71 -2.17
N ARG A 49 -0.96 -0.58 -2.14
CA ARG A 49 -0.36 0.74 -1.90
C ARG A 49 0.22 0.84 -0.50
N LEU A 50 -0.54 0.42 0.51
CA LEU A 50 -0.09 0.42 1.90
C LEU A 50 1.11 -0.51 2.11
N ALA A 51 1.10 -1.69 1.49
CA ALA A 51 2.22 -2.63 1.54
C ALA A 51 3.49 -2.08 0.88
N ASN A 52 3.37 -1.34 -0.23
CA ASN A 52 4.52 -0.66 -0.85
C ASN A 52 5.04 0.49 0.04
N LEU A 53 4.15 1.26 0.66
CA LEU A 53 4.52 2.35 1.56
C LEU A 53 5.22 1.84 2.82
N SER A 54 4.79 0.72 3.40
CA SER A 54 5.45 0.10 4.56
C SER A 54 6.85 -0.45 4.23
N ARG A 55 7.11 -0.77 2.95
CA ARG A 55 8.41 -1.26 2.49
C ARG A 55 9.43 -0.13 2.35
N GLU A 56 8.95 1.10 2.13
CA GLU A 56 9.73 2.33 1.99
C GLU A 56 9.88 3.11 3.30
N ASP A 57 9.87 2.40 4.44
CA ASP A 57 9.95 2.93 5.81
C ASP A 57 11.31 3.62 6.12
N ASN A 58 11.64 4.68 5.39
CA ASN A 58 12.46 5.77 5.90
C ASN A 58 12.18 7.14 5.28
N VAL A 59 11.45 7.26 4.16
CA VAL A 59 10.92 8.55 3.69
C VAL A 59 9.69 8.27 2.82
N PRO A 60 8.46 8.67 3.21
CA PRO A 60 7.34 8.60 2.28
C PRO A 60 7.70 9.39 1.02
N PRO A 61 7.66 8.79 -0.17
CA PRO A 61 7.98 9.52 -1.40
C PRO A 61 7.03 10.70 -1.48
N VAL A 62 7.60 11.90 -1.59
CA VAL A 62 6.80 13.12 -1.74
C VAL A 62 5.85 12.89 -2.90
N PRO A 63 4.52 12.93 -2.67
CA PRO A 63 3.56 12.63 -3.72
C PRO A 63 3.86 13.53 -4.91
N SER A 64 3.86 12.96 -6.12
CA SER A 64 4.16 13.75 -7.32
C SER A 64 3.23 14.96 -7.38
N LEU A 65 3.72 16.08 -7.93
CA LEU A 65 2.96 17.33 -7.95
C LEU A 65 1.59 17.13 -8.61
N GLU A 66 1.52 16.29 -9.64
CA GLU A 66 0.29 15.88 -10.31
C GLU A 66 -0.69 15.14 -9.40
N LEU A 67 -0.19 14.24 -8.54
CA LEU A 67 -1.01 13.52 -7.57
C LEU A 67 -1.52 14.46 -6.48
N GLN A 68 -0.70 15.42 -6.02
CA GLN A 68 -1.15 16.44 -5.06
C GLN A 68 -2.21 17.36 -5.68
N LEU A 69 -2.02 17.77 -6.92
CA LEU A 69 -3.01 18.56 -7.67
C LEU A 69 -4.31 17.78 -7.88
N SER A 70 -4.23 16.52 -8.27
CA SER A 70 -5.38 15.64 -8.42
C SER A 70 -6.14 15.44 -7.10
N ALA A 71 -5.42 15.23 -5.99
CA ALA A 71 -6.04 15.14 -4.67
C ALA A 71 -6.74 16.44 -4.28
N LYS A 72 -6.12 17.61 -4.55
CA LYS A 72 -6.73 18.91 -4.26
C LYS A 72 -7.93 19.22 -5.15
N GLN A 73 -7.89 18.81 -6.41
CA GLN A 73 -9.01 18.93 -7.33
C GLN A 73 -10.19 18.06 -6.86
N MET A 74 -9.93 16.82 -6.44
CA MET A 74 -10.95 15.93 -5.89
C MET A 74 -11.58 16.47 -4.60
N GLU A 75 -10.79 17.05 -3.69
CA GLU A 75 -11.31 17.72 -2.48
C GLU A 75 -12.31 18.83 -2.84
N LEU A 76 -12.00 19.65 -3.84
CA LEU A 76 -12.89 20.71 -4.32
C LEU A 76 -14.17 20.16 -4.94
N GLU A 77 -14.07 19.10 -5.74
CA GLU A 77 -15.24 18.45 -6.35
C GLU A 77 -16.21 17.88 -5.31
N ILE A 78 -15.69 17.32 -4.22
CA ILE A 78 -16.50 16.85 -3.09
C ILE A 78 -17.21 18.02 -2.40
N VAL A 79 -16.50 19.11 -2.11
CA VAL A 79 -17.10 20.30 -1.47
C VAL A 79 -18.20 20.90 -2.35
N LEU A 80 -17.97 20.99 -3.66
CA LEU A 80 -18.97 21.49 -4.61
C LEU A 80 -20.18 20.56 -4.73
N ALA A 81 -20.00 19.25 -4.59
CA ALA A 81 -21.10 18.30 -4.63
C ALA A 81 -21.94 18.28 -3.34
N LEU A 82 -21.39 18.74 -2.22
CA LEU A 82 -22.05 18.77 -0.90
C LEU A 82 -22.64 20.14 -0.54
N TRP A 83 -22.43 21.17 -1.37
CA TRP A 83 -23.04 22.49 -1.23
C TRP A 83 -24.34 22.56 -2.03
#